data_AF-A0A529L430-F1
#
_entry.id   AF-A0A529L430-F1
#
_cell.length_a   1.000
_cell.length_b   1.000
_cell.length_c   1.000
_cell.angle_alpha   90.00
_cell.angle_beta   90.00
_cell.angle_gamma   90.00
#
_symmetry.space_group_name_H-M   'P 1'
#
loop_
_entity.id
_entity.type
_entity.pdbx_description
1 polymer ?
#
loop_
_entity_poly.entity_id
_entity_poly.type
_entity_poly.pdbx_seq_one_letter_code
_entity_poly.pdbx_strand_id
1 'polypeptide(L)'
;DIKIEGITEEIMKIALDQAKGGRQHILGEMAHALSGARAELGEFAPRIEVMHIPTDKIRDVIGSGGKVIREIVEKTGAKINIEDDGTVKIASSNAKEIEAAKKWIHTIVAEPEVGEIYEGTVVK
;
A
#
# COMPACT_ATOMS: atom_id res chain seq x y z
N ASP A 1 36.49 5.23 -6.64
CA ASP A 1 37.80 5.02 -7.29
C ASP A 1 38.49 6.38 -7.40
N ILE A 2 39.47 6.65 -6.54
CA ILE A 2 40.20 7.92 -6.52
C ILE A 2 41.51 7.67 -7.28
N LYS A 3 41.65 8.27 -8.46
CA LYS A 3 42.74 7.99 -9.40
C LYS A 3 44.11 8.60 -9.02
N ILE A 4 44.23 9.23 -7.85
CA ILE A 4 45.43 10.02 -7.46
C ILE A 4 45.71 9.87 -5.96
N GLU A 5 46.94 9.50 -5.61
CA GLU A 5 47.46 9.48 -4.24
C GLU A 5 47.77 10.93 -3.81
N GLY A 6 46.84 11.60 -3.13
CA GLY A 6 47.04 12.99 -2.70
C GLY A 6 45.81 13.76 -2.24
N ILE A 7 44.64 13.12 -2.19
CA ILE A 7 43.45 13.75 -1.61
C ILE A 7 43.59 13.71 -0.09
N THR A 8 43.87 14.87 0.49
CA THR A 8 43.86 15.07 1.95
C THR A 8 42.43 15.18 2.47
N GLU A 9 42.24 14.92 3.77
CA GLU A 9 40.93 15.04 4.42
C GLU A 9 40.34 16.45 4.28
N GLU A 10 41.17 17.49 4.31
CA GLU A 10 40.77 18.88 4.08
C GLU A 10 40.19 19.11 2.69
N ILE A 11 40.83 18.58 1.63
CA ILE A 11 40.33 18.70 0.26
C ILE A 11 39.00 17.96 0.11
N MET A 12 38.86 16.79 0.74
CA MET A 12 37.61 16.04 0.75
C MET A 12 36.49 16.81 1.46
N LYS A 13 36.80 17.48 2.58
CA LYS A 13 35.83 18.28 3.33
C LYS A 13 35.32 19.46 2.52
N ILE A 14 36.22 20.19 1.85
CA ILE A 14 35.86 21.29 0.95
C ILE A 14 34.99 20.79 -0.22
N ALA A 15 35.38 19.66 -0.82
CA ALA A 15 34.62 19.07 -1.92
C ALA A 15 33.22 18.62 -1.48
N LEU A 16 33.08 18.05 -0.28
CA LEU A 16 31.78 17.64 0.28
C LEU A 16 30.89 18.84 0.63
N ASP A 17 31.45 19.94 1.15
CA ASP A 17 30.71 21.16 1.41
C ASP A 17 30.22 21.82 0.11
N GLN A 18 31.06 21.85 -0.92
CA GLN A 18 30.66 22.29 -2.25
C GLN A 18 29.57 21.37 -2.86
N ALA A 19 29.72 20.05 -2.72
CA ALA A 19 28.71 19.09 -3.17
C ALA A 19 27.39 19.24 -2.41
N LYS A 20 27.43 19.54 -1.11
CA LYS A 20 26.24 19.82 -0.30
C LYS A 20 25.52 21.08 -0.77
N GLY A 21 26.26 22.16 -1.07
CA GLY A 21 25.71 23.39 -1.64
C GLY A 21 25.06 23.15 -3.01
N GLY A 22 25.75 22.44 -3.90
CA GLY A 22 25.20 22.06 -5.20
C GLY A 22 23.95 21.18 -5.09
N ARG A 23 23.94 20.21 -4.17
CA ARG A 23 22.78 19.37 -3.89
C ARG A 23 21.59 20.20 -3.39
N GLN A 24 21.81 21.16 -2.50
CA GLN A 24 20.73 22.03 -2.02
C GLN A 24 20.16 22.91 -3.13
N HIS A 25 21.00 23.43 -4.03
CA HIS A 25 20.54 24.18 -5.18
C HIS A 25 19.65 23.33 -6.10
N ILE A 26 20.09 22.12 -6.44
CA ILE A 26 19.30 21.17 -7.26
C ILE A 26 17.99 20.80 -6.57
N LEU A 27 18.02 20.52 -5.27
CA LEU A 27 16.80 20.21 -4.50
C LEU A 27 15.84 21.41 -4.44
N GLY A 28 16.35 22.64 -4.39
CA GLY A 28 15.55 23.87 -4.48
C GLY A 28 14.80 23.97 -5.81
N GLU A 29 15.51 23.74 -6.92
CA GLU A 29 14.90 23.72 -8.25
C GLU A 29 13.87 22.57 -8.41
N MET A 30 14.16 21.40 -7.85
CA MET A 30 13.19 20.30 -7.82
C MET A 30 11.94 20.65 -7.00
N ALA A 31 12.09 21.37 -5.89
CA ALA A 31 10.97 21.78 -5.04
C ALA A 31 10.01 22.78 -5.72
N HIS A 32 10.49 23.57 -6.69
CA HIS A 32 9.63 24.44 -7.51
C HIS A 32 8.64 23.64 -8.36
N ALA A 33 9.01 22.44 -8.80
CA ALA A 33 8.14 21.58 -9.60
C ALA A 33 7.25 20.66 -8.76
N LEU A 34 7.75 20.17 -7.62
CA LEU A 34 7.04 19.24 -6.75
C LEU A 34 7.46 19.46 -5.29
N SER A 35 6.62 20.11 -4.50
CA SER A 35 6.92 20.45 -3.10
C SER A 35 6.70 19.30 -2.11
N GLY A 36 6.17 18.16 -2.56
CA GLY A 36 5.91 17.00 -1.73
C GLY A 36 5.38 15.81 -2.52
N ALA A 37 5.16 14.69 -1.83
CA ALA A 37 4.45 13.56 -2.41
C ALA A 37 3.02 14.01 -2.77
N ARG A 38 2.54 13.63 -3.96
CA ARG A 38 1.15 13.90 -4.35
C ARG A 38 0.22 13.19 -3.36
N ALA A 39 -0.78 13.92 -2.85
CA ALA A 39 -1.74 13.39 -1.88
C ALA A 39 -2.55 12.21 -2.46
N GLU A 40 -2.73 12.18 -3.78
CA GLU A 40 -3.49 11.16 -4.46
C GLU A 40 -2.66 10.48 -5.55
N LEU A 41 -2.70 9.15 -5.55
CA LEU A 41 -2.25 8.34 -6.67
C LEU A 41 -3.14 8.63 -7.88
N GLY A 42 -2.54 8.82 -9.06
CA GLY A 42 -3.27 9.10 -10.30
C GLY A 42 -4.37 8.07 -10.56
N GLU A 43 -5.43 8.46 -11.27
CA GLU A 43 -6.63 7.62 -11.49
C GLU A 43 -6.35 6.26 -12.13
N PHE A 44 -5.24 6.13 -12.86
CA PHE A 44 -4.81 4.88 -13.51
C PHE A 44 -3.66 4.18 -12.77
N ALA A 45 -3.12 4.80 -11.72
CA ALA A 45 -2.06 4.19 -10.94
C ALA A 45 -2.65 3.09 -10.05
N PRO A 46 -2.04 1.89 -10.01
CA PRO A 46 -2.49 0.83 -9.13
C PRO A 46 -2.43 1.33 -7.69
N ARG A 47 -3.60 1.45 -7.06
CA ARG A 47 -3.75 1.77 -5.65
C ARG A 47 -3.61 0.46 -4.88
N ILE A 48 -2.81 0.50 -3.82
CA ILE A 48 -2.65 -0.62 -2.90
C ILE A 48 -3.24 -0.17 -1.57
N GLU A 49 -4.36 -0.77 -1.18
CA GLU A 49 -4.87 -0.63 0.18
C GLU A 49 -4.40 -1.80 1.03
N VAL A 50 -3.98 -1.47 2.25
CA VAL A 50 -3.58 -2.46 3.24
C VAL A 50 -4.65 -2.46 4.32
N MET A 51 -5.20 -3.64 4.60
CA MET A 51 -6.10 -3.88 5.72
C MET A 51 -5.55 -5.02 6.57
N HIS A 52 -5.92 -5.04 7.85
CA HIS A 52 -5.51 -6.09 8.78
C HIS A 52 -6.73 -6.88 9.23
N ILE A 53 -6.57 -8.20 9.29
CA ILE A 53 -7.63 -9.16 9.63
C ILE A 53 -7.09 -10.09 10.72
N PRO A 54 -7.93 -10.53 11.69
CA PRO A 54 -7.52 -11.54 12.65
C PRO A 54 -7.01 -12.81 11.97
N THR A 55 -5.88 -13.35 12.45
CA THR A 55 -5.21 -14.53 11.87
C THR A 55 -6.11 -15.76 11.79
N ASP A 56 -7.07 -15.87 12.72
CA ASP A 56 -8.03 -16.98 12.78
C ASP A 56 -8.97 -17.01 11.58
N LYS A 57 -9.24 -15.85 10.97
CA LYS A 57 -10.16 -15.68 9.84
C LYS A 57 -9.48 -15.73 8.47
N ILE A 58 -8.15 -15.82 8.43
CA ILE A 58 -7.40 -15.96 7.17
C ILE A 58 -7.89 -17.19 6.38
N ARG A 59 -8.16 -18.30 7.09
CA ARG A 59 -8.64 -19.54 6.48
C ARG A 59 -10.02 -19.39 5.82
N ASP A 60 -10.90 -18.59 6.42
CA ASP A 60 -12.25 -18.34 5.90
C ASP A 60 -12.21 -17.44 4.66
N VAL A 61 -11.32 -16.44 4.64
CA VAL A 61 -11.13 -15.54 3.49
C VAL A 61 -10.49 -16.26 2.30
N ILE A 62 -9.52 -17.15 2.54
CA ILE A 62 -8.92 -17.97 1.47
C ILE A 62 -9.93 -19.04 1.00
N GLY A 63 -10.67 -19.63 1.94
CA GLY A 63 -11.56 -20.76 1.73
C GLY A 63 -10.80 -22.06 1.40
N SER A 64 -11.53 -23.16 1.21
CA SER A 64 -10.94 -24.46 0.86
C SER A 64 -10.17 -24.39 -0.47
N GLY A 65 -8.84 -24.48 -0.42
CA GLY A 65 -7.97 -24.47 -1.60
C GLY A 65 -7.91 -23.14 -2.36
N GLY A 66 -8.24 -22.01 -1.72
CA GLY A 66 -8.21 -20.69 -2.36
C GLY A 66 -9.42 -20.40 -3.24
N LYS A 67 -10.52 -21.15 -3.10
CA LYS A 67 -11.72 -20.97 -3.92
C LYS A 67 -12.37 -19.60 -3.71
N VAL A 68 -12.49 -19.17 -2.46
CA VAL A 68 -13.17 -17.92 -2.09
C VAL A 68 -12.35 -16.72 -2.57
N ILE A 69 -11.04 -16.71 -2.32
CA ILE A 69 -10.18 -15.62 -2.80
C ILE A 69 -10.13 -15.53 -4.33
N ARG A 70 -10.16 -16.67 -5.05
CA ARG A 70 -10.25 -16.67 -6.52
C ARG A 70 -11.56 -16.06 -7.00
N GLU A 71 -12.68 -16.40 -6.37
CA GLU A 71 -13.99 -15.84 -6.72
C GLU A 71 -14.02 -14.32 -6.48
N ILE A 72 -13.45 -13.83 -5.38
CA ILE A 72 -13.36 -12.39 -5.11
C ILE A 72 -12.49 -11.71 -6.19
N VAL A 73 -11.33 -12.27 -6.52
CA VAL A 73 -10.44 -11.73 -7.56
C VAL A 73 -11.12 -11.71 -8.94
N GLU A 74 -11.83 -12.78 -9.31
CA GLU A 74 -12.55 -12.86 -10.59
C GLU A 74 -13.71 -11.87 -10.69
N LYS A 75 -14.42 -11.65 -9.59
CA LYS A 75 -15.61 -10.78 -9.56
C LYS A 75 -15.26 -9.30 -9.42
N THR A 76 -14.22 -8.98 -8.67
CA THR A 76 -13.81 -7.60 -8.40
C THR A 76 -12.73 -7.11 -9.36
N GLY A 77 -11.96 -8.01 -9.99
CA GLY A 77 -10.80 -7.66 -10.81
C GLY A 77 -9.58 -7.20 -9.99
N ALA A 78 -9.72 -7.08 -8.66
CA ALA A 78 -8.64 -6.66 -7.78
C ALA A 78 -7.69 -7.83 -7.47
N LYS A 79 -6.39 -7.54 -7.38
CA LYS A 79 -5.38 -8.49 -6.89
C LYS A 79 -5.33 -8.44 -5.38
N ILE A 80 -5.63 -9.56 -4.73
CA ILE A 80 -5.62 -9.69 -3.27
C ILE A 80 -4.44 -10.57 -2.89
N ASN A 81 -3.60 -10.07 -1.99
CA ASN A 81 -2.55 -10.85 -1.36
C ASN A 81 -2.78 -10.87 0.15
N ILE A 82 -2.68 -12.04 0.77
CA ILE A 82 -2.86 -12.23 2.21
C ILE A 82 -1.54 -12.77 2.75
N GLU A 83 -0.98 -12.08 3.74
CA GLU A 83 0.20 -12.51 4.47
C GLU A 83 -0.21 -13.28 5.74
N ASP A 84 0.68 -14.17 6.21
CA ASP A 84 0.41 -15.07 7.35
C ASP A 84 0.23 -14.32 8.69
N ASP A 85 0.59 -13.03 8.72
CA ASP A 85 0.41 -12.12 9.83
C ASP A 85 -1.00 -11.49 9.88
N GLY A 86 -1.86 -11.77 8.89
CA GLY A 86 -3.20 -11.16 8.76
C GLY A 86 -3.21 -9.87 7.95
N THR A 87 -2.09 -9.47 7.36
CA THR A 87 -2.01 -8.31 6.47
C THR A 87 -2.56 -8.65 5.09
N VAL A 88 -3.64 -7.98 4.69
CA VAL A 88 -4.26 -8.13 3.37
C VAL A 88 -3.98 -6.90 2.52
N LYS A 89 -3.32 -7.12 1.39
CA LYS A 89 -2.98 -6.10 0.40
C LYS A 89 -3.90 -6.26 -0.81
N ILE A 90 -4.73 -5.25 -1.06
CA ILE A 90 -5.66 -5.20 -2.19
C ILE A 90 -5.11 -4.20 -3.20
N ALA A 91 -4.78 -4.67 -4.40
CA ALA A 91 -4.24 -3.87 -5.48
C ALA A 91 -5.19 -3.84 -6.68
N SER A 92 -5.63 -2.65 -7.08
CA SER A 92 -6.34 -2.44 -8.35
C SER A 92 -6.06 -1.05 -8.90
N SER A 93 -6.22 -0.88 -10.21
CA SER A 93 -6.21 0.43 -10.88
C SER A 93 -7.47 1.27 -10.62
N ASN A 94 -8.55 0.69 -10.09
CA ASN A 94 -9.82 1.37 -9.87
C ASN A 94 -10.22 1.34 -8.39
N ALA A 95 -10.51 2.51 -7.81
CA ALA A 95 -10.95 2.62 -6.43
C ALA A 95 -12.22 1.81 -6.14
N LYS A 96 -13.16 1.71 -7.10
CA LYS A 96 -14.41 0.94 -6.91
C LYS A 96 -14.17 -0.56 -6.77
N GLU A 97 -13.17 -1.10 -7.45
CA GLU A 97 -12.80 -2.51 -7.37
C GLU A 97 -12.16 -2.84 -6.02
N ILE A 98 -11.33 -1.92 -5.51
CA ILE A 98 -10.75 -2.01 -4.16
C ILE A 98 -11.84 -1.96 -3.11
N GLU A 99 -12.77 -1.00 -3.19
CA GLU A 99 -13.90 -0.90 -2.26
C GLU A 99 -14.79 -2.15 -2.29
N ALA A 100 -15.08 -2.69 -3.48
CA ALA A 100 -15.86 -3.91 -3.62
C ALA A 100 -15.15 -5.13 -2.99
N ALA A 101 -13.86 -5.31 -3.25
CA ALA A 101 -13.05 -6.37 -2.65
C ALA A 101 -12.96 -6.22 -1.13
N LYS A 102 -12.70 -5.00 -0.66
CA LYS A 102 -12.63 -4.66 0.77
C LYS A 102 -13.95 -4.93 1.49
N LYS A 103 -15.07 -4.50 0.91
CA LYS A 103 -16.41 -4.75 1.48
C LYS A 103 -16.70 -6.24 1.56
N TRP A 104 -16.34 -7.01 0.54
CA TRP A 104 -16.57 -8.45 0.54
C TRP A 104 -15.74 -9.17 1.60
N ILE A 105 -14.44 -8.84 1.70
CA ILE A 105 -13.56 -9.36 2.75
C ILE A 105 -14.10 -8.97 4.11
N HIS A 106 -14.58 -7.73 4.28
CA HIS A 106 -15.18 -7.28 5.52
C HIS A 106 -16.46 -8.04 5.86
N THR A 107 -17.33 -8.38 4.90
CA THR A 107 -18.50 -9.23 5.15
C THR A 107 -18.13 -10.64 5.64
N ILE A 108 -17.04 -11.22 5.14
CA ILE A 108 -16.55 -12.54 5.56
C ILE A 108 -15.92 -12.45 6.96
N VAL A 109 -15.22 -11.36 7.23
CA VAL A 109 -14.49 -11.14 8.49
C VAL A 109 -15.36 -10.53 9.57
N ALA A 110 -16.49 -9.91 9.25
CA ALA A 110 -17.38 -9.27 10.20
C ALA A 110 -17.90 -10.32 11.19
N GLU A 111 -17.33 -10.29 12.39
CA GLU A 111 -18.02 -10.80 13.57
C GLU A 111 -19.03 -9.73 13.98
N PRO A 112 -20.26 -10.09 14.38
CA PRO A 112 -21.17 -9.13 14.96
C PRO A 112 -20.55 -8.64 16.28
N GLU A 113 -19.89 -7.48 16.26
CA GLU A 113 -19.54 -6.78 17.49
C GLU A 113 -20.84 -6.35 18.18
N VAL A 114 -20.90 -6.56 19.49
CA VAL A 114 -22.04 -6.17 20.33
C VAL A 114 -22.13 -4.63 20.31
N GLY A 115 -22.88 -4.08 19.36
CA GLY A 115 -23.04 -2.63 19.18
C GLY A 115 -23.48 -2.16 17.80
N GLU A 116 -23.32 -2.96 16.74
CA GLU A 116 -23.85 -2.60 15.41
C GLU A 116 -25.32 -3.02 15.24
N ILE A 117 -26.15 -2.05 14.87
CA ILE A 117 -27.58 -2.27 14.56
C ILE A 117 -27.65 -2.83 13.14
N TYR A 118 -27.81 -4.15 13.03
CA TYR A 118 -28.07 -4.82 11.77
C TYR A 118 -29.58 -4.91 11.52
N GLU A 119 -30.08 -4.30 10.46
CA GLU A 119 -31.46 -4.51 9.98
C GLU A 119 -31.55 -5.88 9.28
N GLY A 120 -32.00 -6.90 10.00
CA GLY A 120 -32.27 -8.24 9.46
C GLY A 120 -33.76 -8.45 9.22
N THR A 121 -34.16 -8.76 7.97
CA THR A 121 -35.50 -9.28 7.68
C THR A 121 -35.57 -10.75 8.07
N VAL A 122 -36.46 -11.11 9.00
CA VAL A 122 -36.65 -12.48 9.49
C VAL A 122 -37.15 -13.38 8.36
N VAL A 123 -36.38 -14.42 8.01
CA VAL A 123 -36.82 -15.52 7.12
C VAL A 123 -36.91 -16.81 7.93
N LYS A 124 -38.03 -17.53 7.72
CA LYS A 124 -38.54 -18.66 8.52
C LYS A 124 -38.03 -20.00 8.02
#